data_AF-A0A1Q8S2I7-F1
#
_entry.id   AF-A0A1Q8S2I7-F1
#
_cell.length_a   1.000
_cell.length_b   1.000
_cell.length_c   1.000
_cell.angle_alpha   90.00
_cell.angle_beta   90.00
_cell.angle_gamma   90.00
#
_symmetry.space_group_name_H-M   'P 1'
#
loop_
_entity.id
_entity.type
_entity.pdbx_description
1 polymer ?
#
loop_
_entity_poly.entity_id
_entity_poly.type
_entity_poly.pdbx_seq_one_letter_code
_entity_poly.pdbx_strand_id
1 'polypeptide(L)'
;MTISAESIAASFAHPYYPVLTSLPHYAANETPLVILLASFASIIALVVGASVAVANRANPKLKTSDQLSVAWFSLCGFLHLFFEGYFILNHKHLASLQTLFGQLWKEYALSDSRYLISDPFMLCVESFTTVVWGPLCWTIVYSIAKRSHLRHPLQTIMCVGHLYGVVLYYSTSLMELYSNGVSHSRPEFLYFWVYYVGFNGPWVIVPAVLLWQSVVHIKKTEGSLSQINGIMGDKSWQYVPQIVDVPVEKKDE
;
A
#
# COMPACT_ATOMS: atom_id res chain seq x y z
N MET A 1 4.38 -34.99 -24.26
CA MET A 1 3.77 -35.35 -22.97
C MET A 1 2.26 -35.24 -23.13
N THR A 2 1.55 -36.35 -23.05
CA THR A 2 0.08 -36.38 -23.00
C THR A 2 -0.38 -35.94 -21.62
N ILE A 3 -1.06 -34.80 -21.53
CA ILE A 3 -1.70 -34.32 -20.31
C ILE A 3 -2.87 -35.28 -20.01
N SER A 4 -2.91 -35.88 -18.83
CA SER A 4 -3.97 -36.84 -18.46
C SER A 4 -5.28 -36.11 -18.17
N ALA A 5 -6.42 -36.75 -18.44
CA ALA A 5 -7.74 -36.19 -18.10
C ALA A 5 -7.87 -35.85 -16.61
N GLU A 6 -7.22 -36.63 -15.73
CA GLU A 6 -7.15 -36.36 -14.29
C GLU A 6 -6.42 -35.05 -13.97
N SER A 7 -5.30 -34.76 -14.66
CA SER A 7 -4.57 -33.51 -14.46
C SER A 7 -5.35 -32.27 -14.94
N ILE A 8 -6.20 -32.44 -15.95
CA ILE A 8 -7.11 -31.38 -16.42
C ILE A 8 -8.20 -31.15 -15.36
N ALA A 9 -8.87 -32.21 -14.91
CA ALA A 9 -9.91 -32.12 -13.87
C ALA A 9 -9.39 -31.49 -12.57
N ALA A 10 -8.17 -31.84 -12.14
CA ALA A 10 -7.54 -31.28 -10.95
C ALA A 10 -7.33 -29.75 -11.03
N SER A 11 -7.11 -29.21 -12.23
CA SER A 11 -6.92 -27.76 -12.43
C SER A 11 -8.17 -26.91 -12.19
N PHE A 12 -9.36 -27.53 -12.13
CA PHE A 12 -10.64 -26.87 -11.84
C PHE A 12 -11.15 -27.18 -10.41
N ALA A 13 -10.43 -27.99 -9.64
CA ALA A 13 -10.81 -28.38 -8.30
C ALA A 13 -10.32 -27.34 -7.25
N HIS A 14 -10.97 -26.17 -7.20
CA HIS A 14 -10.60 -25.09 -6.28
C HIS A 14 -11.81 -24.27 -5.80
N PRO A 15 -11.71 -23.54 -4.67
CA PRO A 15 -12.83 -22.79 -4.09
C PRO A 15 -13.06 -21.38 -4.69
N TYR A 16 -12.22 -20.93 -5.63
CA TYR A 16 -12.26 -19.57 -6.18
C TYR A 16 -13.29 -19.39 -7.29
N TYR A 17 -13.73 -18.13 -7.46
CA TYR A 17 -14.64 -17.72 -8.53
C TYR A 17 -13.89 -16.96 -9.62
N PRO A 18 -14.17 -17.16 -10.91
CA PRO A 18 -15.11 -18.14 -11.47
C PRO A 18 -14.65 -19.58 -11.28
N VAL A 19 -15.59 -20.48 -10.96
CA VAL A 19 -15.31 -21.90 -10.67
C VAL A 19 -14.81 -22.70 -11.87
N LEU A 20 -15.01 -22.17 -13.08
CA LEU A 20 -14.56 -22.78 -14.34
C LEU A 20 -13.21 -22.24 -14.81
N THR A 21 -12.57 -21.38 -14.03
CA THR A 21 -11.21 -20.92 -14.36
C THR A 21 -10.23 -22.05 -14.06
N SER A 22 -9.22 -22.23 -14.91
CA SER A 22 -8.16 -23.20 -14.62
C SER A 22 -7.14 -22.56 -13.67
N LEU A 23 -6.87 -23.22 -12.55
CA LEU A 23 -5.75 -22.93 -11.65
C LEU A 23 -4.82 -24.15 -11.57
N PRO A 24 -3.87 -24.27 -12.52
CA PRO A 24 -2.90 -25.35 -12.51
C PRO A 24 -2.11 -25.39 -11.20
N HIS A 25 -1.86 -26.60 -10.69
CA HIS A 25 -1.06 -26.84 -9.49
C HIS A 25 -1.63 -26.22 -8.20
N TYR A 26 -2.94 -25.93 -8.16
CA TYR A 26 -3.58 -25.46 -6.94
C TYR A 26 -3.35 -26.45 -5.78
N ALA A 27 -2.92 -25.91 -4.64
CA ALA A 27 -2.83 -26.62 -3.38
C ALA A 27 -3.56 -25.81 -2.29
N ALA A 28 -4.46 -26.47 -1.54
CA ALA A 28 -5.13 -25.86 -0.40
C ALA A 28 -4.12 -25.47 0.69
N ASN A 29 -4.46 -24.47 1.50
CA ASN A 29 -3.63 -24.07 2.65
C ASN A 29 -3.49 -25.24 3.63
N GLU A 30 -2.26 -25.55 4.02
CA GLU A 30 -1.97 -26.58 5.02
C GLU A 30 -1.98 -26.01 6.45
N THR A 31 -1.63 -24.73 6.59
CA THR A 31 -1.56 -24.05 7.88
C THR A 31 -2.95 -23.51 8.26
N PRO A 32 -3.43 -23.74 9.50
CA PRO A 32 -4.66 -23.14 10.00
C PRO A 32 -4.67 -21.61 9.87
N LEU A 33 -5.79 -21.05 9.42
CA LEU A 33 -5.95 -19.62 9.18
C LEU A 33 -5.57 -18.75 10.39
N VAL A 34 -5.96 -19.16 11.60
CA VAL A 34 -5.64 -18.43 12.84
C VAL A 34 -4.12 -18.29 13.04
N ILE A 35 -3.34 -19.31 12.69
CA ILE A 35 -1.87 -19.28 12.80
C ILE A 35 -1.29 -18.34 11.75
N LEU A 36 -1.81 -18.38 10.51
CA LEU A 36 -1.40 -17.45 9.45
C LEU A 36 -1.64 -15.99 9.86
N LEU A 37 -2.85 -15.68 10.32
CA LEU A 37 -3.24 -14.34 10.74
C LEU A 37 -2.44 -13.86 11.96
N ALA A 38 -2.26 -14.70 12.98
CA ALA A 38 -1.48 -14.35 14.16
C ALA A 38 0.01 -14.09 13.82
N SER A 39 0.59 -14.92 12.95
CA SER A 39 1.97 -14.75 12.49
C SER A 39 2.13 -13.44 11.71
N PHE A 40 1.21 -13.16 10.79
CA PHE A 40 1.25 -11.94 9.98
C PHE A 40 1.03 -10.67 10.82
N ALA A 41 0.03 -10.69 11.71
CA ALA A 41 -0.23 -9.60 12.65
C ALA A 41 0.98 -9.32 13.54
N SER A 42 1.70 -10.37 13.97
CA SER A 42 2.92 -10.21 14.79
C SER A 42 4.04 -9.52 14.01
N ILE A 43 4.25 -9.88 12.74
CA ILE A 43 5.24 -9.23 11.87
C ILE A 43 4.86 -7.76 11.65
N ILE A 44 3.60 -7.49 11.33
CA ILE A 44 3.09 -6.12 11.15
C ILE A 44 3.29 -5.29 12.43
N ALA A 45 2.89 -5.82 13.59
CA ALA A 45 3.03 -5.14 14.87
C ALA A 45 4.49 -4.83 15.20
N LEU A 46 5.40 -5.75 14.90
CA LEU A 46 6.84 -5.55 15.06
C LEU A 46 7.35 -4.41 14.16
N VAL A 47 7.05 -4.46 12.85
CA VAL A 47 7.53 -3.46 11.88
C VAL A 47 6.97 -2.07 12.19
N VAL A 48 5.67 -1.98 12.44
CA VAL A 48 4.98 -0.72 12.78
C VAL A 48 5.48 -0.19 14.13
N GLY A 49 5.53 -1.03 15.16
CA GLY A 49 5.99 -0.65 16.50
C GLY A 49 7.44 -0.18 16.49
N ALA A 50 8.33 -0.89 15.80
CA ALA A 50 9.72 -0.48 15.63
C ALA A 50 9.83 0.86 14.89
N SER A 51 9.04 1.06 13.83
CA SER A 51 9.06 2.32 13.06
C SER A 51 8.61 3.51 13.90
N VAL A 52 7.53 3.37 14.68
CA VAL A 52 7.07 4.41 15.60
C VAL A 52 8.10 4.68 16.70
N ALA A 53 8.70 3.63 17.28
CA ALA A 53 9.73 3.78 18.30
C ALA A 53 10.98 4.51 17.77
N VAL A 54 11.44 4.15 16.57
CA VAL A 54 12.56 4.83 15.89
C VAL A 54 12.22 6.29 15.58
N ALA A 55 11.01 6.57 15.08
CA ALA A 55 10.56 7.94 14.82
C ALA A 55 10.52 8.78 16.09
N ASN A 56 9.95 8.25 17.18
CA ASN A 56 9.91 8.90 18.50
C ASN A 56 11.30 9.14 19.08
N ARG A 57 12.23 8.19 18.90
CA ARG A 57 13.63 8.38 19.32
C ARG A 57 14.33 9.46 18.50
N ALA A 58 14.09 9.50 17.19
CA ALA A 58 14.65 10.53 16.32
C ALA A 58 14.05 11.91 16.58
N ASN A 59 12.80 11.96 17.05
CA ASN A 59 12.09 13.20 17.37
C ASN A 59 11.14 13.01 18.56
N PRO A 60 11.62 13.25 19.80
CA PRO A 60 10.82 13.08 21.02
C PRO A 60 9.61 13.99 21.13
N LYS A 61 9.49 15.01 20.26
CA LYS A 61 8.38 15.97 20.22
C LYS A 61 7.32 15.59 19.17
N LEU A 62 7.33 14.36 18.67
CA LEU A 62 6.30 13.87 17.74
C LEU A 62 4.94 13.79 18.42
N LYS A 63 3.93 14.43 17.82
CA LYS A 63 2.55 14.39 18.31
C LYS A 63 1.95 13.02 18.03
N THR A 64 0.92 12.63 18.80
CA THR A 64 0.17 11.39 18.57
C THR A 64 -0.35 11.26 17.14
N SER A 65 -0.84 12.36 16.55
CA SER A 65 -1.28 12.37 15.14
C SER A 65 -0.16 11.98 14.17
N ASP A 66 1.07 12.44 14.43
CA ASP A 66 2.23 12.13 13.59
C ASP A 66 2.70 10.69 13.80
N GLN A 67 2.61 10.18 15.03
CA GLN A 67 2.88 8.78 15.33
C GLN A 67 1.88 7.84 14.64
N LEU A 68 0.59 8.22 14.59
CA LEU A 68 -0.42 7.48 13.85
C LEU A 68 -0.16 7.53 12.33
N SER A 69 0.27 8.68 11.78
CA SER A 69 0.69 8.76 10.38
C SER A 69 1.91 7.88 10.11
N VAL A 70 2.91 7.86 11.00
CA VAL A 70 4.07 6.95 10.89
C VAL A 70 3.60 5.51 10.90
N ALA A 71 2.74 5.13 11.84
CA ALA A 71 2.22 3.77 11.93
C ALA A 71 1.50 3.34 10.63
N TRP A 72 0.64 4.22 10.10
CA TRP A 72 -0.08 3.99 8.85
C TRP A 72 0.86 3.81 7.65
N PHE A 73 1.81 4.74 7.44
CA PHE A 73 2.72 4.67 6.31
C PHE A 73 3.75 3.54 6.47
N SER A 74 4.13 3.15 7.68
CA SER A 74 4.95 1.95 7.91
C SER A 74 4.19 0.67 7.60
N LEU A 75 2.90 0.58 7.96
CA LEU A 75 2.04 -0.54 7.57
C LEU A 75 1.93 -0.62 6.05
N CYS A 76 1.59 0.48 5.38
CA CYS A 76 1.48 0.53 3.92
C CYS A 76 2.81 0.19 3.25
N GLY A 77 3.91 0.80 3.69
CA GLY A 77 5.24 0.53 3.14
C GLY A 77 5.69 -0.92 3.32
N PHE A 78 5.30 -1.58 4.41
CA PHE A 78 5.53 -3.00 4.60
C PHE A 78 4.68 -3.85 3.65
N LEU A 79 3.37 -3.59 3.56
CA LEU A 79 2.48 -4.35 2.69
C LEU A 79 2.88 -4.20 1.22
N HIS A 80 3.15 -2.99 0.74
CA HIS A 80 3.55 -2.75 -0.64
C HIS A 80 4.87 -3.44 -1.00
N LEU A 81 5.90 -3.32 -0.16
CA LEU A 81 7.22 -3.88 -0.50
C LEU A 81 7.29 -5.39 -0.30
N PHE A 82 6.66 -5.93 0.74
CA PHE A 82 6.86 -7.32 1.14
C PHE A 82 5.67 -8.20 0.78
N PHE A 83 4.43 -7.74 1.00
CA PHE A 83 3.25 -8.57 0.71
C PHE A 83 2.90 -8.53 -0.79
N GLU A 84 2.71 -7.34 -1.35
CA GLU A 84 2.45 -7.13 -2.79
C GLU A 84 3.69 -7.47 -3.62
N GLY A 85 4.89 -7.09 -3.16
CA GLY A 85 6.15 -7.53 -3.79
C GLY A 85 6.29 -9.06 -3.85
N TYR A 86 5.84 -9.79 -2.82
CA TYR A 86 5.81 -11.25 -2.86
C TYR A 86 4.86 -11.77 -3.93
N PHE A 87 3.67 -11.17 -4.07
CA PHE A 87 2.74 -11.50 -5.15
C PHE A 87 3.40 -11.30 -6.52
N ILE A 88 3.99 -10.13 -6.78
CA ILE A 88 4.64 -9.82 -8.07
C ILE A 88 5.74 -10.82 -8.42
N LEU A 89 6.54 -11.24 -7.44
CA LEU A 89 7.62 -12.20 -7.68
C LEU A 89 7.12 -13.64 -7.91
N ASN A 90 5.94 -13.98 -7.40
CA ASN A 90 5.46 -15.37 -7.33
C ASN A 90 4.13 -15.64 -8.06
N HIS A 91 3.53 -14.64 -8.71
CA HIS A 91 2.17 -14.67 -9.24
C HIS A 91 1.85 -15.92 -10.11
N LYS A 92 2.81 -16.42 -10.89
CA LYS A 92 2.64 -17.59 -11.77
C LYS A 92 2.44 -18.92 -11.05
N HIS A 93 2.93 -19.03 -9.81
CA HIS A 93 2.90 -20.26 -9.03
C HIS A 93 2.23 -20.05 -7.66
N LEU A 94 1.62 -18.88 -7.42
CA LEU A 94 1.06 -18.51 -6.13
C LEU A 94 0.06 -19.54 -5.59
N ALA A 95 -0.72 -20.15 -6.48
CA ALA A 95 -1.71 -21.17 -6.17
C ALA A 95 -1.12 -22.46 -5.55
N SER A 96 0.18 -22.74 -5.72
CA SER A 96 0.84 -23.93 -5.17
C SER A 96 1.65 -23.67 -3.89
N LEU A 97 1.90 -22.39 -3.55
CA LEU A 97 2.83 -22.03 -2.49
C LEU A 97 2.26 -22.28 -1.10
N GLN A 98 3.10 -22.81 -0.20
CA GLN A 98 2.77 -23.05 1.21
C GLN A 98 3.54 -22.14 2.18
N THR A 99 4.22 -21.10 1.66
CA THR A 99 4.82 -20.07 2.51
C THR A 99 3.72 -19.27 3.23
N LEU A 100 4.08 -18.56 4.31
CA LEU A 100 3.15 -17.68 5.03
C LEU A 100 2.42 -16.71 4.08
N PHE A 101 3.16 -16.00 3.22
CA PHE A 101 2.58 -15.06 2.27
C PHE A 101 1.79 -15.75 1.16
N GLY A 102 2.26 -16.87 0.63
CA GLY A 102 1.52 -17.63 -0.39
C GLY A 102 0.16 -18.11 0.12
N GLN A 103 0.11 -18.62 1.36
CA GLN A 103 -1.14 -19.05 1.98
C GLN A 103 -2.07 -17.88 2.32
N LEU A 104 -1.53 -16.73 2.76
CA LEU A 104 -2.32 -15.51 2.98
C LEU A 104 -2.88 -14.93 1.69
N TRP A 105 -2.12 -14.95 0.59
CA TRP A 105 -2.61 -14.56 -0.73
C TRP A 105 -3.70 -15.49 -1.24
N LYS A 106 -3.55 -16.81 -1.05
CA LYS A 106 -4.61 -17.78 -1.35
C LYS A 106 -5.88 -17.51 -0.52
N GLU A 107 -5.73 -17.22 0.77
CA GLU A 107 -6.86 -16.84 1.62
C GLU A 107 -7.54 -15.56 1.13
N TYR A 108 -6.76 -14.51 0.86
CA TYR A 108 -7.29 -13.23 0.37
C TYR A 108 -7.94 -13.37 -1.00
N ALA A 109 -7.42 -14.25 -1.87
CA ALA A 109 -7.97 -14.51 -3.19
C ALA A 109 -9.35 -15.18 -3.17
N LEU A 110 -9.84 -15.66 -2.03
CA LEU A 110 -11.26 -16.02 -1.87
C LEU A 110 -12.17 -14.81 -2.06
N SER A 111 -11.66 -13.61 -1.74
CA SER A 111 -12.35 -12.35 -1.95
C SER A 111 -12.13 -11.76 -3.34
N ASP A 112 -11.01 -12.07 -3.99
CA ASP A 112 -10.69 -11.64 -5.35
C ASP A 112 -9.68 -12.58 -6.02
N SER A 113 -10.18 -13.47 -6.86
CA SER A 113 -9.35 -14.48 -7.53
C SER A 113 -8.37 -13.91 -8.57
N ARG A 114 -8.50 -12.63 -8.96
CA ARG A 114 -7.61 -11.98 -9.93
C ARG A 114 -6.13 -12.09 -9.55
N TYR A 115 -5.84 -12.17 -8.25
CA TYR A 115 -4.50 -12.43 -7.72
C TYR A 115 -3.95 -13.84 -7.98
N LEU A 116 -4.79 -14.86 -8.18
CA LEU A 116 -4.35 -16.23 -8.50
C LEU A 116 -4.28 -16.52 -10.00
N ILE A 117 -5.01 -15.76 -10.80
CA ILE A 117 -5.06 -15.93 -12.26
C ILE A 117 -4.12 -14.99 -13.01
N SER A 118 -3.26 -14.26 -12.29
CA SER A 118 -2.31 -13.30 -12.87
C SER A 118 -3.00 -12.24 -13.73
N ASP A 119 -4.10 -11.68 -13.22
CA ASP A 119 -4.83 -10.62 -13.93
C ASP A 119 -3.88 -9.46 -14.30
N PRO A 120 -3.85 -9.01 -15.57
CA PRO A 120 -2.93 -7.96 -16.01
C PRO A 120 -3.10 -6.64 -15.26
N PHE A 121 -4.34 -6.25 -14.94
CA PHE A 121 -4.57 -5.01 -14.21
C PHE A 121 -4.01 -5.12 -12.79
N MET A 122 -4.25 -6.24 -12.09
CA MET A 122 -3.68 -6.49 -10.77
C MET A 122 -2.14 -6.51 -10.82
N LEU A 123 -1.53 -7.18 -11.81
CA LEU A 123 -0.07 -7.16 -11.94
C LEU A 123 0.48 -5.75 -12.18
N CYS A 124 -0.17 -4.93 -13.01
CA CYS A 124 0.25 -3.57 -13.27
C CYS A 124 0.14 -2.68 -12.02
N VAL A 125 -1.02 -2.69 -11.36
CA VAL A 125 -1.25 -1.82 -10.19
C VAL A 125 -0.35 -2.23 -9.03
N GLU A 126 -0.19 -3.52 -8.75
CA GLU A 126 0.63 -4.02 -7.66
C GLU A 126 2.14 -3.90 -7.94
N SER A 127 2.54 -3.92 -9.21
CA SER A 127 3.92 -3.59 -9.58
C SER A 127 4.19 -2.12 -9.30
N PHE A 128 3.27 -1.23 -9.67
CA PHE A 128 3.41 0.19 -9.41
C PHE A 128 3.42 0.49 -7.91
N THR A 129 2.53 -0.15 -7.13
CA THR A 129 2.49 0.01 -5.67
C THR A 129 3.81 -0.45 -5.04
N THR A 130 4.35 -1.58 -5.48
CA THR A 130 5.63 -2.11 -4.99
C THR A 130 6.79 -1.15 -5.31
N VAL A 131 6.92 -0.71 -6.56
CA VAL A 131 8.12 0.04 -7.01
C VAL A 131 8.07 1.54 -6.71
N VAL A 132 6.87 2.13 -6.59
CA VAL A 132 6.69 3.57 -6.34
C VAL A 132 6.09 3.83 -4.97
N TRP A 133 4.96 3.20 -4.65
CA TRP A 133 4.23 3.54 -3.42
C TRP A 133 4.90 3.00 -2.15
N GLY A 134 5.50 1.81 -2.20
CA GLY A 134 6.28 1.25 -1.11
C GLY A 134 7.43 2.16 -0.67
N PRO A 135 8.36 2.55 -1.56
CA PRO A 135 9.44 3.47 -1.22
C PRO A 135 8.97 4.85 -0.78
N LEU A 136 7.91 5.38 -1.40
CA LEU A 136 7.35 6.68 -1.02
C LEU A 136 6.73 6.64 0.39
N CYS A 137 6.10 5.54 0.81
CA CYS A 137 5.62 5.37 2.19
C CYS A 137 6.75 5.54 3.21
N TRP A 138 7.88 4.86 3.00
CA TRP A 138 9.05 4.97 3.88
C TRP A 138 9.70 6.37 3.83
N THR A 139 9.68 7.01 2.66
CA THR A 139 10.14 8.40 2.51
C THR A 139 9.27 9.38 3.31
N ILE A 140 7.95 9.14 3.37
CA ILE A 140 7.03 9.92 4.19
C ILE A 140 7.31 9.67 5.68
N VAL A 141 7.49 8.42 6.12
CA VAL A 141 7.88 8.09 7.50
C VAL A 141 9.14 8.85 7.90
N TYR A 142 10.18 8.81 7.07
CA TYR A 142 11.42 9.55 7.29
C TYR A 142 11.18 11.07 7.37
N SER A 143 10.36 11.60 6.46
CA SER A 143 10.01 13.03 6.41
C SER A 143 9.24 13.48 7.65
N ILE A 144 8.35 12.65 8.20
CA ILE A 144 7.64 12.91 9.46
C ILE A 144 8.64 12.95 10.62
N ALA A 145 9.52 11.94 10.74
CA ALA A 145 10.51 11.86 11.80
C ALA A 145 11.45 13.08 11.80
N LYS A 146 11.89 13.52 10.61
CA LYS A 146 12.77 14.70 10.43
C LYS A 146 12.06 16.05 10.40
N ARG A 147 10.73 16.10 10.50
CA ARG A 147 9.92 17.34 10.31
C ARG A 147 10.23 18.06 9.01
N SER A 148 10.43 17.29 7.93
CA SER A 148 10.71 17.85 6.61
C SER A 148 9.48 18.58 6.04
N HIS A 149 9.73 19.71 5.38
CA HIS A 149 8.71 20.44 4.63
C HIS A 149 8.11 19.62 3.47
N LEU A 150 8.81 18.56 3.03
CA LEU A 150 8.33 17.64 2.00
C LEU A 150 7.24 16.68 2.49
N ARG A 151 7.01 16.57 3.81
CA ARG A 151 5.99 15.65 4.36
C ARG A 151 4.63 15.82 3.67
N HIS A 152 4.08 17.02 3.68
CA HIS A 152 2.71 17.26 3.21
C HIS A 152 2.56 17.09 1.69
N PRO A 153 3.48 17.58 0.84
CA PRO A 153 3.48 17.25 -0.58
C PRO A 153 3.53 15.74 -0.87
N LEU A 154 4.47 15.01 -0.24
CA LEU A 154 4.62 13.57 -0.45
C LEU A 154 3.39 12.79 0.06
N GLN A 155 2.87 13.17 1.24
CA GLN A 155 1.64 12.61 1.81
C GLN A 155 0.44 12.84 0.87
N THR A 156 0.30 14.03 0.29
CA THR A 156 -0.77 14.32 -0.68
C THR A 156 -0.68 13.41 -1.91
N ILE A 157 0.51 13.28 -2.52
CA ILE A 157 0.74 12.40 -3.68
C ILE A 157 0.34 10.95 -3.33
N MET A 158 0.82 10.45 -2.19
CA MET A 158 0.51 9.10 -1.74
C MET A 158 -0.98 8.88 -1.51
N CYS A 159 -1.64 9.80 -0.79
CA CYS A 159 -3.04 9.64 -0.46
C CYS A 159 -3.94 9.67 -1.71
N VAL A 160 -3.63 10.52 -2.69
CA VAL A 160 -4.32 10.50 -3.99
C VAL A 160 -4.07 9.16 -4.70
N GLY A 161 -2.82 8.66 -4.69
CA GLY A 161 -2.47 7.36 -5.25
C GLY A 161 -3.27 6.20 -4.66
N HIS A 162 -3.39 6.13 -3.32
CA HIS A 162 -4.21 5.11 -2.65
C HIS A 162 -5.69 5.22 -3.01
N LEU A 163 -6.28 6.42 -2.96
CA LEU A 163 -7.69 6.62 -3.32
C LEU A 163 -7.95 6.21 -4.77
N TYR A 164 -7.08 6.62 -5.69
CA TYR A 164 -7.19 6.27 -7.10
C TYR A 164 -7.04 4.76 -7.33
N GLY A 165 -6.05 4.13 -6.69
CA GLY A 165 -5.83 2.69 -6.77
C GLY A 165 -7.03 1.87 -6.31
N VAL A 166 -7.63 2.21 -5.16
CA VAL A 166 -8.82 1.53 -4.65
C VAL A 166 -10.04 1.75 -5.54
N VAL A 167 -10.21 2.97 -6.10
CA VAL A 167 -11.28 3.24 -7.07
C VAL A 167 -11.12 2.34 -8.29
N LEU A 168 -9.92 2.21 -8.87
CA LEU A 168 -9.68 1.33 -10.00
C LEU A 168 -9.87 -0.15 -9.64
N TYR A 169 -9.42 -0.56 -8.45
CA TYR A 169 -9.57 -1.93 -7.95
C TYR A 169 -11.05 -2.36 -7.89
N TYR A 170 -11.91 -1.51 -7.32
CA TYR A 170 -13.35 -1.77 -7.27
C TYR A 170 -14.02 -1.63 -8.64
N SER A 171 -13.66 -0.60 -9.39
CA SER A 171 -14.31 -0.31 -10.68
C SER A 171 -14.05 -1.41 -11.70
N THR A 172 -12.82 -1.92 -11.79
CA THR A 172 -12.48 -3.00 -12.73
C THR A 172 -13.28 -4.27 -12.44
N SER A 173 -13.32 -4.72 -11.18
CA SER A 173 -14.10 -5.90 -10.79
C SER A 173 -15.60 -5.71 -11.05
N LEU A 174 -16.14 -4.54 -10.70
CA LEU A 174 -17.55 -4.23 -10.93
C LEU A 174 -17.89 -4.17 -12.43
N MET A 175 -16.98 -3.66 -13.25
CA MET A 175 -17.16 -3.61 -14.71
C MET A 175 -17.08 -4.98 -15.36
N GLU A 176 -16.22 -5.87 -14.89
CA GLU A 176 -16.21 -7.27 -15.33
C GLU A 176 -17.50 -8.00 -14.93
N LEU A 177 -18.02 -7.74 -13.72
CA LEU A 177 -19.30 -8.28 -13.29
C LEU A 177 -20.46 -7.77 -14.15
N TYR A 178 -20.52 -6.46 -14.40
CA TYR A 178 -21.62 -5.86 -15.15
C TYR A 178 -21.57 -6.18 -16.66
N SER A 179 -20.37 -6.17 -17.25
CA SER A 179 -20.20 -6.33 -18.70
C SER A 179 -20.14 -7.79 -19.12
N ASN A 180 -19.50 -8.64 -18.32
CA ASN A 180 -19.20 -10.03 -18.68
C ASN A 180 -19.92 -11.05 -17.77
N GLY A 181 -20.62 -10.60 -16.72
CA GLY A 181 -21.25 -11.50 -15.74
C GLY A 181 -20.24 -12.24 -14.86
N VAL A 182 -18.99 -11.77 -14.79
CA VAL A 182 -17.90 -12.46 -14.11
C VAL A 182 -17.70 -11.88 -12.71
N SER A 183 -17.92 -12.71 -11.68
CA SER A 183 -17.50 -12.39 -10.31
C SER A 183 -16.18 -13.09 -10.00
N HIS A 184 -15.24 -12.34 -9.42
CA HIS A 184 -13.98 -12.88 -8.88
C HIS A 184 -14.04 -13.16 -7.38
N SER A 185 -15.10 -12.70 -6.72
CA SER A 185 -15.32 -12.90 -5.30
C SER A 185 -16.27 -14.06 -5.06
N ARG A 186 -15.98 -14.81 -4.01
CA ARG A 186 -16.92 -15.77 -3.45
C ARG A 186 -18.19 -15.07 -2.93
N PRO A 187 -19.39 -15.67 -3.12
CA PRO A 187 -20.66 -15.01 -2.82
C PRO A 187 -20.95 -14.88 -1.32
N GLU A 188 -20.23 -15.58 -0.45
CA GLU A 188 -20.43 -15.50 1.00
C GLU A 188 -20.12 -14.09 1.52
N PHE A 189 -20.93 -13.62 2.48
CA PHE A 189 -20.80 -12.29 3.08
C PHE A 189 -19.38 -12.00 3.58
N LEU A 190 -18.72 -13.00 4.17
CA LEU A 190 -17.35 -12.89 4.67
C LEU A 190 -16.38 -12.43 3.56
N TYR A 191 -16.40 -13.07 2.40
CA TYR A 191 -15.40 -12.81 1.37
C TYR A 191 -15.66 -11.51 0.63
N PHE A 192 -16.91 -11.20 0.32
CA PHE A 192 -17.21 -9.94 -0.35
C PHE A 192 -17.20 -8.74 0.61
N TRP A 193 -17.95 -8.77 1.71
CA TRP A 193 -18.09 -7.58 2.55
C TRP A 193 -16.95 -7.39 3.53
N VAL A 194 -16.44 -8.46 4.13
CA VAL A 194 -15.36 -8.32 5.13
C VAL A 194 -14.00 -8.24 4.45
N TYR A 195 -13.69 -9.14 3.52
CA TYR A 195 -12.38 -9.14 2.87
C TYR A 195 -12.33 -8.11 1.74
N TYR A 196 -13.15 -8.26 0.70
CA TYR A 196 -13.06 -7.42 -0.49
C TYR A 196 -13.39 -5.94 -0.19
N VAL A 197 -14.51 -5.66 0.47
CA VAL A 197 -14.85 -4.27 0.87
C VAL A 197 -14.10 -3.86 2.14
N GLY A 198 -14.19 -4.66 3.20
CA GLY A 198 -13.70 -4.28 4.52
C GLY A 198 -12.19 -4.14 4.63
N PHE A 199 -11.39 -5.05 4.06
CA PHE A 199 -9.93 -4.92 4.13
C PHE A 199 -9.38 -3.80 3.24
N ASN A 200 -10.04 -3.45 2.14
CA ASN A 200 -9.62 -2.33 1.29
C ASN A 200 -10.14 -0.97 1.79
N GLY A 201 -11.23 -0.94 2.57
CA GLY A 201 -11.83 0.28 3.14
C GLY A 201 -10.85 1.22 3.89
N PRO A 202 -9.89 0.74 4.69
CA PRO A 202 -8.86 1.58 5.31
C PRO A 202 -8.07 2.44 4.32
N TRP A 203 -7.76 1.93 3.12
CA TRP A 203 -7.09 2.68 2.05
C TRP A 203 -7.98 3.72 1.37
N VAL A 204 -9.27 3.77 1.71
CA VAL A 204 -10.16 4.90 1.40
C VAL A 204 -10.15 5.91 2.54
N ILE A 205 -10.46 5.45 3.75
CA ILE A 205 -10.76 6.32 4.89
C ILE A 205 -9.50 7.05 5.36
N VAL A 206 -8.41 6.34 5.62
CA VAL A 206 -7.19 6.93 6.20
C VAL A 206 -6.53 7.90 5.22
N PRO A 207 -6.35 7.55 3.92
CA PRO A 207 -5.84 8.49 2.93
C PRO A 207 -6.72 9.72 2.75
N ALA A 208 -8.06 9.62 2.79
CA ALA A 208 -8.93 10.79 2.71
C ALA A 208 -8.72 11.77 3.87
N VAL A 209 -8.61 11.26 5.10
CA VAL A 209 -8.34 12.07 6.30
C VAL A 209 -6.95 12.72 6.24
N LEU A 210 -5.92 11.97 5.86
CA LEU A 210 -4.56 12.46 5.75
C LEU A 210 -4.39 13.47 4.60
N LEU A 211 -5.12 13.28 3.50
CA LEU A 211 -5.17 14.23 2.38
C LEU A 211 -5.80 15.54 2.83
N TRP A 212 -6.96 15.48 3.49
CA TRP A 212 -7.61 16.66 4.07
C TRP A 212 -6.68 17.39 5.03
N GLN A 213 -5.99 16.67 5.91
CA GLN A 213 -5.01 17.23 6.84
C GLN A 213 -3.89 17.97 6.09
N SER A 214 -3.33 17.38 5.04
CA SER A 214 -2.28 18.02 4.23
C SER A 214 -2.78 19.27 3.52
N VAL A 215 -3.96 19.22 2.91
CA VAL A 215 -4.55 20.37 2.21
C VAL A 215 -4.80 21.54 3.18
N VAL A 216 -5.36 21.26 4.36
CA VAL A 216 -5.57 22.28 5.39
C VAL A 216 -4.25 22.87 5.89
N HIS A 217 -3.21 22.05 6.04
CA HIS A 217 -1.89 22.54 6.43
C HIS A 217 -1.29 23.47 5.36
N ILE A 218 -1.29 23.04 4.10
CA ILE A 218 -0.76 23.83 2.97
C ILE A 218 -1.48 25.18 2.88
N LYS A 219 -2.82 25.18 2.92
CA LYS A 219 -3.64 26.41 2.89
C LYS A 219 -3.28 27.38 4.02
N LYS A 220 -3.05 26.90 5.24
CA LYS A 220 -2.67 27.74 6.38
C LYS A 220 -1.28 28.35 6.20
N THR A 221 -0.34 27.57 5.68
CA THR A 221 1.02 28.03 5.42
C THR A 221 1.04 29.09 4.32
N GLU A 222 0.32 28.88 3.22
CA GLU A 222 0.17 29.89 2.15
C GLU A 222 -0.49 31.18 2.65
N GLY A 223 -1.54 31.09 3.46
CA GLY A 223 -2.18 32.26 4.06
C GLY A 223 -1.25 33.04 5.01
N SER A 224 -0.36 32.35 5.72
CA SER A 224 0.64 32.99 6.58
C SER A 224 1.72 33.68 5.74
N LEU A 225 2.17 33.03 4.66
CA LEU A 225 3.15 33.60 3.72
C LEU A 225 2.61 34.84 3.01
N SER A 226 1.33 34.82 2.60
CA SER A 226 0.72 35.99 1.95
C SER A 226 0.58 37.18 2.90
N GLN A 227 0.24 36.94 4.18
CA GLN A 227 0.25 37.98 5.21
C GLN A 227 1.64 38.58 5.43
N ILE A 228 2.66 37.72 5.52
CA ILE A 228 4.06 38.15 5.68
C ILE A 228 4.52 38.99 4.48
N ASN A 229 4.24 38.55 3.26
CA ASN A 229 4.56 39.32 2.04
C ASN A 229 3.78 40.64 1.97
N GLY A 230 2.54 40.67 2.44
CA GLY A 230 1.76 41.90 2.54
C GLY A 230 2.34 42.91 3.54
N ILE A 231 2.95 42.43 4.64
CA ILE A 231 3.61 43.27 5.64
C ILE A 231 4.99 43.75 5.17
N MET A 232 5.79 42.87 4.53
CA MET A 232 7.16 43.18 4.11
C MET A 232 7.24 43.90 2.75
N GLY A 233 6.14 43.97 1.99
CA GLY A 233 6.16 44.34 0.58
C GLY A 233 6.95 43.33 -0.27
N ASP A 234 7.11 43.60 -1.57
CA ASP A 234 7.88 42.76 -2.53
C ASP A 234 9.41 42.77 -2.28
N LYS A 235 9.83 42.85 -1.01
CA LYS A 235 11.22 42.82 -0.55
C LYS A 235 11.55 41.55 0.24
N SER A 236 10.70 40.53 0.20
CA SER A 236 10.92 39.24 0.88
C SER A 236 12.23 38.56 0.46
N TRP A 237 12.74 38.83 -0.74
CA TRP A 237 14.06 38.39 -1.23
C TRP A 237 15.26 39.01 -0.51
N GLN A 238 15.10 40.14 0.19
CA GLN A 238 16.20 40.79 0.92
C GLN A 238 16.53 40.09 2.26
N TYR A 239 15.71 39.14 2.69
CA TYR A 239 15.84 38.44 3.98
C TYR A 239 15.96 36.91 3.83
N VAL A 240 16.33 36.40 2.65
CA VAL A 240 16.72 34.99 2.51
C VAL A 240 17.99 34.81 3.36
N PRO A 241 18.00 33.94 4.39
CA PRO A 241 19.24 33.63 5.10
C PRO A 241 20.21 33.09 4.07
N GLN A 242 21.38 33.71 3.91
CA GLN A 242 22.43 33.16 3.07
C GLN A 242 22.66 31.72 3.52
N ILE A 243 22.33 30.77 2.65
CA ILE A 243 22.71 29.37 2.82
C ILE A 243 24.23 29.44 2.92
N VAL A 244 24.75 29.19 4.13
CA VAL A 244 26.17 29.27 4.45
C VAL A 244 26.93 28.52 3.36
N ASP A 245 27.76 29.24 2.61
CA ASP A 245 28.60 28.70 1.57
C ASP A 245 29.37 27.49 2.15
N VAL A 246 29.14 26.32 1.56
CA VAL A 246 29.97 25.14 1.81
C VAL A 246 31.37 25.51 1.32
N PRO A 247 32.41 25.48 2.17
CA PRO A 247 33.75 25.83 1.72
C PRO A 247 34.18 24.83 0.65
N VAL A 248 34.39 25.32 -0.57
CA VAL A 248 35.09 24.56 -1.61
C VAL A 248 36.54 24.48 -1.15
N GLU A 249 36.93 23.31 -0.67
CA GLU A 249 38.32 22.96 -0.37
C GLU A 249 39.12 23.13 -1.68
N LYS A 250 39.92 24.19 -1.76
CA LYS A 250 40.96 24.30 -2.79
C LYS A 250 41.96 23.20 -2.51
N LYS A 251 42.06 22.23 -3.41
CA LYS A 251 43.23 21.38 -3.51
C LYS A 251 44.38 22.27 -3.98
N ASP A 252 45.30 22.56 -3.07
CA ASP A 252 46.62 23.06 -3.42
C ASP A 252 47.45 21.89 -4.00
N GLU A 253 48.02 22.18 -5.16
CA GLU A 253 49.18 21.61 -5.88
C GLU A 253 49.58 20.13 -5.67
#